data_AF-A0AAW5QSE0-F1
#
_entry.id   AF-A0AAW5QSE0-F1
#
_cell.length_a   1.000
_cell.length_b   1.000
_cell.length_c   1.000
_cell.angle_alpha   90.00
_cell.angle_beta   90.00
_cell.angle_gamma   90.00
#
_symmetry.space_group_name_H-M   'P 1'
#
loop_
_entity.id
_entity.type
_entity.pdbx_description
1 polymer ?
#
loop_
_entity_poly.entity_id
_entity_poly.type
_entity_poly.pdbx_seq_one_letter_code
_entity_poly.pdbx_strand_id
1 'polypeptide(L)'
;MSATAALPASVDREGHSALPAPPREVKAEAAIAELADTLSLVRHHRHDRFISANGLEEAERLAAVFEGQDFQSKIARAVAYVEARARPATGDEVGRQIALLLGSYPNARPSDPAVYSRMLIEDVRAAQPTWAALDSACRHWRQNQKWPPSVAELLDELGRAESRWRVRADMMRSATETIQHHRELIDRTKARDALIEAERADLSEPE
;
A
#
# COMPACT_ATOMS: atom_id res chain seq x y z
N MET A 1 -44.93 3.05 54.15
CA MET A 1 -45.67 2.65 52.92
C MET A 1 -44.89 3.21 51.75
N SER A 2 -43.97 2.41 51.20
CA SER A 2 -43.04 2.81 50.13
C SER A 2 -43.65 2.49 48.77
N ALA A 3 -43.69 3.47 47.87
CA ALA A 3 -44.02 3.26 46.47
C ALA A 3 -42.72 3.23 45.66
N THR A 4 -42.31 2.01 45.28
CA THR A 4 -41.20 1.73 44.36
C THR A 4 -41.66 2.01 42.94
N ALA A 5 -41.13 3.07 42.31
CA ALA A 5 -41.34 3.34 40.90
C ALA A 5 -40.39 2.44 40.07
N ALA A 6 -40.97 1.63 39.19
CA ALA A 6 -40.27 0.73 38.29
C ALA A 6 -39.59 1.52 37.16
N LEU A 7 -38.30 1.25 36.95
CA LEU A 7 -37.53 1.66 35.77
C LEU A 7 -38.02 0.86 34.54
N PRO A 8 -38.23 1.50 33.37
CA PRO A 8 -38.52 0.75 32.15
C PRO A 8 -37.28 0.07 31.57
N ALA A 9 -37.59 -1.01 30.86
CA ALA A 9 -36.74 -2.01 30.29
C ALA A 9 -35.58 -1.49 29.41
N SER A 10 -34.53 -2.31 29.43
CA SER A 10 -33.37 -2.35 28.54
C SER A 10 -33.65 -1.86 27.12
N VAL A 11 -32.89 -0.84 26.70
CA VAL A 11 -32.73 -0.49 25.29
C VAL A 11 -31.93 -1.60 24.62
N ASP A 12 -32.58 -2.26 23.67
CA ASP A 12 -31.99 -3.25 22.78
C ASP A 12 -30.77 -2.65 22.06
N ARG A 13 -29.58 -3.18 22.38
CA ARG A 13 -28.34 -2.94 21.63
C ARG A 13 -28.30 -3.88 20.42
N GLU A 14 -29.27 -3.78 19.53
CA GLU A 14 -29.16 -4.39 18.21
C GLU A 14 -28.67 -3.33 17.22
N GLY A 15 -27.39 -3.43 16.86
CA GLY A 15 -26.74 -2.45 15.99
C GLY A 15 -25.22 -2.39 16.10
N HIS A 16 -24.56 -3.36 16.73
CA HIS A 16 -23.14 -3.58 16.48
C HIS A 16 -23.01 -4.13 15.07
N SER A 17 -22.96 -3.22 14.09
CA SER A 17 -22.45 -3.47 12.75
C SER A 17 -21.11 -4.17 12.93
N ALA A 18 -21.09 -5.47 12.67
CA ALA A 18 -19.90 -6.28 12.70
C ALA A 18 -18.83 -5.57 11.88
N LEU A 19 -17.77 -5.08 12.55
CA LEU A 19 -16.59 -4.59 11.85
C LEU A 19 -16.12 -5.74 10.94
N PRO A 20 -16.15 -5.59 9.61
CA PRO A 20 -15.65 -6.64 8.75
C PRO A 20 -14.17 -6.85 9.08
N ALA A 21 -13.82 -8.11 9.32
CA ALA A 21 -12.45 -8.52 9.64
C ALA A 21 -11.45 -7.97 8.59
N PRO A 22 -10.18 -7.70 8.95
CA PRO A 22 -9.14 -7.31 8.00
C PRO A 22 -8.24 -8.49 7.58
N PRO A 23 -8.64 -9.39 6.65
CA PRO A 23 -7.73 -10.42 6.13
C PRO A 23 -7.04 -10.02 4.81
N ARG A 24 -7.52 -8.99 4.09
CA ARG A 24 -6.99 -8.62 2.76
C ARG A 24 -5.92 -7.52 2.80
N GLU A 25 -6.06 -6.55 3.71
CA GLU A 25 -5.14 -5.40 3.83
C GLU A 25 -3.80 -5.79 4.47
N VAL A 26 -3.82 -6.57 5.56
CA VAL A 26 -2.61 -7.05 6.24
C VAL A 26 -1.71 -7.86 5.29
N LYS A 27 -2.32 -8.69 4.45
CA LYS A 27 -1.61 -9.47 3.43
C LYS A 27 -1.00 -8.60 2.32
N ALA A 28 -1.58 -7.44 2.03
CA ALA A 28 -1.07 -6.54 1.00
C ALA A 28 0.09 -5.67 1.52
N GLU A 29 0.02 -5.20 2.76
CA GLU A 29 1.15 -4.51 3.41
C GLU A 29 2.36 -5.43 3.59
N ALA A 30 2.14 -6.68 4.01
CA ALA A 30 3.20 -7.69 4.07
C ALA A 30 3.81 -7.96 2.69
N ALA A 31 2.99 -8.05 1.65
CA ALA A 31 3.47 -8.22 0.27
C ALA A 31 4.32 -7.03 -0.20
N ILE A 32 3.94 -5.78 0.13
CA ILE A 32 4.76 -4.61 -0.19
C ILE A 32 6.14 -4.69 0.48
N ALA A 33 6.19 -5.12 1.75
CA ALA A 33 7.45 -5.25 2.48
C ALA A 33 8.36 -6.34 1.87
N GLU A 34 7.80 -7.52 1.59
CA GLU A 34 8.52 -8.63 0.93
C GLU A 34 9.03 -8.25 -0.47
N LEU A 35 8.23 -7.48 -1.21
CA LEU A 35 8.61 -6.98 -2.52
C LEU A 35 9.67 -5.89 -2.46
N ALA A 36 9.70 -5.05 -1.42
CA ALA A 36 10.71 -4.00 -1.30
C ALA A 36 12.13 -4.57 -1.30
N ASP A 37 12.37 -5.67 -0.58
CA ASP A 37 13.67 -6.34 -0.54
C ASP A 37 14.03 -6.93 -1.91
N THR A 38 13.07 -7.61 -2.55
CA THR A 38 13.27 -8.20 -3.89
C THR A 38 13.53 -7.12 -4.95
N LEU A 39 12.82 -6.00 -4.90
CA LEU A 39 12.99 -4.90 -5.84
C LEU A 39 14.29 -4.11 -5.59
N SER A 40 14.78 -4.08 -4.36
CA SER A 40 16.07 -3.48 -4.02
C SER A 40 17.25 -4.25 -4.65
N LEU A 41 17.15 -5.58 -4.70
CA LEU A 41 18.06 -6.48 -5.42
C LEU A 41 18.08 -6.19 -6.93
N VAL A 42 16.90 -6.02 -7.52
CA VAL A 42 16.75 -5.71 -8.96
C VAL A 42 17.32 -4.33 -9.30
N ARG A 43 17.10 -3.35 -8.42
CA ARG A 43 17.62 -1.99 -8.58
C ARG A 43 19.15 -1.95 -8.57
N HIS A 44 19.79 -2.71 -7.70
CA HIS A 44 21.26 -2.84 -7.68
C HIS A 44 21.77 -3.50 -8.96
N HIS A 45 21.02 -4.42 -9.55
CA HIS A 45 21.41 -5.08 -10.77
C HIS A 45 21.46 -4.17 -12.01
N ARG A 46 20.61 -3.14 -12.04
CA ARG A 46 20.52 -2.14 -13.12
C ARG A 46 21.79 -1.29 -13.26
N HIS A 47 22.63 -1.20 -12.23
CA HIS A 47 23.74 -0.24 -12.22
C HIS A 47 25.11 -0.81 -12.63
N ASP A 48 25.40 -2.11 -12.42
CA ASP A 48 26.79 -2.59 -12.49
C ASP A 48 27.09 -3.85 -13.32
N ARG A 49 26.11 -4.68 -13.74
CA ARG A 49 26.45 -6.08 -14.13
C ARG A 49 26.13 -6.59 -15.53
N PHE A 50 25.51 -5.81 -16.41
CA PHE A 50 25.24 -6.28 -17.78
C PHE A 50 26.49 -6.42 -18.68
N ILE A 51 27.69 -6.06 -18.19
CA ILE A 51 28.96 -6.09 -18.95
C ILE A 51 29.85 -7.30 -18.56
N SER A 52 29.43 -8.20 -17.66
CA SER A 52 30.26 -9.35 -17.25
C SER A 52 29.92 -10.64 -18.01
N ALA A 53 30.89 -11.56 -18.12
CA ALA A 53 30.75 -12.87 -18.78
C ALA A 53 29.64 -13.78 -18.20
N ASN A 54 29.16 -13.51 -16.98
CA ASN A 54 28.06 -14.24 -16.32
C ASN A 54 26.71 -13.51 -16.38
N GLY A 55 26.63 -12.39 -17.11
CA GLY A 55 25.42 -11.55 -17.15
C GLY A 55 24.18 -12.27 -17.69
N LEU A 56 24.36 -13.28 -18.55
CA LEU A 56 23.26 -14.05 -19.13
C LEU A 56 22.64 -15.04 -18.11
N GLU A 57 23.47 -15.81 -17.41
CA GLU A 57 23.00 -16.79 -16.40
C GLU A 57 22.32 -16.08 -15.22
N GLU A 58 22.82 -14.91 -14.82
CA GLU A 58 22.20 -14.11 -13.76
C GLU A 58 20.91 -13.45 -14.23
N ALA A 59 20.84 -13.00 -15.50
CA ALA A 59 19.61 -12.51 -16.11
C ALA A 59 18.55 -13.61 -16.23
N GLU A 60 18.93 -14.85 -16.57
CA GLU A 60 18.02 -16.01 -16.61
C GLU A 60 17.52 -16.38 -15.21
N ARG A 61 18.35 -16.30 -14.17
CA ARG A 61 17.91 -16.50 -12.78
C ARG A 61 16.91 -15.44 -12.34
N LEU A 62 17.15 -14.17 -12.66
CA LEU A 62 16.20 -13.09 -12.40
C LEU A 62 14.93 -13.25 -13.23
N ALA A 63 15.05 -13.67 -14.47
CA ALA A 63 13.92 -14.02 -15.34
C ALA A 63 13.06 -15.09 -14.69
N ALA A 64 13.65 -16.18 -14.18
CA ALA A 64 12.93 -17.26 -13.52
C ALA A 64 12.18 -16.78 -12.25
N VAL A 65 12.79 -15.87 -11.47
CA VAL A 65 12.12 -15.23 -10.32
C VAL A 65 10.94 -14.37 -10.79
N PHE A 66 11.12 -13.61 -11.86
CA PHE A 66 10.08 -12.75 -12.42
C PHE A 66 8.98 -13.52 -13.16
N GLU A 67 9.27 -14.64 -13.80
CA GLU A 67 8.30 -15.48 -14.50
C GLU A 67 7.52 -16.38 -13.53
N GLY A 68 8.00 -16.54 -12.29
CA GLY A 68 7.27 -17.22 -11.23
C GLY A 68 5.86 -16.63 -11.04
N GLN A 69 4.82 -17.46 -11.25
CA GLN A 69 3.41 -17.07 -11.14
C GLN A 69 3.07 -16.46 -9.77
N ASP A 70 3.74 -16.90 -8.70
CA ASP A 70 3.60 -16.34 -7.36
C ASP A 70 4.12 -14.89 -7.27
N PHE A 71 5.31 -14.62 -7.82
CA PHE A 71 5.92 -13.30 -7.80
C PHE A 71 5.11 -12.28 -8.59
N GLN A 72 4.63 -12.66 -9.79
CA GLN A 72 3.76 -11.81 -10.60
C GLN A 72 2.45 -11.48 -9.90
N SER A 73 1.84 -12.49 -9.28
CA SER A 73 0.61 -12.30 -8.50
C SER A 73 0.84 -11.38 -7.31
N LYS A 74 1.98 -11.51 -6.62
CA LYS A 74 2.38 -10.63 -5.51
C LYS A 74 2.54 -9.19 -5.96
N ILE A 75 3.24 -8.94 -7.07
CA ILE A 75 3.43 -7.58 -7.59
C ILE A 75 2.13 -6.97 -8.08
N ALA A 76 1.36 -7.68 -8.90
CA ALA A 76 0.08 -7.17 -9.38
C ALA A 76 -0.84 -6.79 -8.21
N ARG A 77 -0.86 -7.61 -7.16
CA ARG A 77 -1.62 -7.33 -5.93
C ARG A 77 -1.08 -6.12 -5.18
N ALA A 78 0.23 -5.98 -5.05
CA ALA A 78 0.84 -4.85 -4.36
C ALA A 78 0.60 -3.54 -5.11
N VAL A 79 0.76 -3.52 -6.44
CA VAL A 79 0.47 -2.37 -7.30
C VAL A 79 -1.00 -1.97 -7.16
N ALA A 80 -1.92 -2.91 -7.38
CA ALA A 80 -3.36 -2.65 -7.26
C ALA A 80 -3.74 -2.11 -5.86
N TYR A 81 -3.10 -2.62 -4.81
CA TYR A 81 -3.31 -2.14 -3.46
C TYR A 81 -2.81 -0.70 -3.26
N VAL A 82 -1.60 -0.38 -3.72
CA VAL A 82 -1.05 0.98 -3.60
C VAL A 82 -1.89 1.98 -4.40
N GLU A 83 -2.26 1.64 -5.63
CA GLU A 83 -3.08 2.49 -6.50
C GLU A 83 -4.48 2.74 -5.90
N ALA A 84 -5.14 1.69 -5.41
CA ALA A 84 -6.46 1.82 -4.79
C ALA A 84 -6.45 2.71 -3.54
N ARG A 85 -5.30 2.87 -2.88
CA ARG A 85 -5.15 3.74 -1.70
C ARG A 85 -4.56 5.11 -2.01
N ALA A 86 -3.92 5.29 -3.17
CA ALA A 86 -3.36 6.56 -3.62
C ALA A 86 -4.43 7.55 -4.10
N ARG A 87 -5.70 7.14 -4.22
CA ARG A 87 -6.81 8.05 -4.49
C ARG A 87 -7.02 9.05 -3.35
N PRO A 88 -7.57 10.25 -3.64
CA PRO A 88 -8.04 11.16 -2.61
C PRO A 88 -9.06 10.49 -1.67
N ALA A 89 -8.97 10.80 -0.38
CA ALA A 89 -9.96 10.39 0.60
C ALA A 89 -11.26 11.17 0.39
N THR A 90 -12.39 10.47 0.49
CA THR A 90 -13.71 11.09 0.45
C THR A 90 -14.01 11.83 1.75
N GLY A 91 -14.98 12.76 1.73
CA GLY A 91 -15.41 13.47 2.94
C GLY A 91 -15.87 12.53 4.05
N ASP A 92 -16.59 11.46 3.69
CA ASP A 92 -17.08 10.44 4.63
C ASP A 92 -15.95 9.60 5.23
N GLU A 93 -14.90 9.32 4.45
CA GLU A 93 -13.70 8.65 4.94
C GLU A 93 -12.93 9.51 5.93
N VAL A 94 -12.77 10.81 5.62
CA VAL A 94 -12.18 11.78 6.56
C VAL A 94 -13.00 11.81 7.85
N GLY A 95 -14.32 12.03 7.75
CA GLY A 95 -15.20 12.09 8.92
C GLY A 95 -15.10 10.83 9.79
N ARG A 96 -15.16 9.64 9.19
CA ARG A 96 -15.05 8.37 9.92
C ARG A 96 -13.69 8.17 10.59
N GLN A 97 -12.60 8.50 9.90
CA GLN A 97 -11.25 8.33 10.47
C GLN A 97 -10.99 9.31 11.61
N ILE A 98 -11.45 10.57 11.48
CA ILE A 98 -11.36 11.55 12.56
C ILE A 98 -12.23 11.14 13.74
N ALA A 99 -13.46 10.68 13.50
CA ALA A 99 -14.33 10.18 14.57
C ALA A 99 -13.69 8.99 15.32
N LEU A 100 -13.10 8.03 14.58
CA LEU A 100 -12.39 6.90 15.18
C LEU A 100 -11.14 7.34 15.96
N LEU A 101 -10.39 8.31 15.43
CA LEU A 101 -9.23 8.90 16.10
C LEU A 101 -9.61 9.60 17.41
N LEU A 102 -10.62 10.45 17.40
CA LEU A 102 -11.05 11.14 18.62
C LEU A 102 -11.69 10.18 19.62
N GLY A 103 -12.44 9.19 19.13
CA GLY A 103 -13.05 8.14 19.94
C GLY A 103 -12.05 7.27 20.72
N SER A 104 -10.79 7.18 20.29
CA SER A 104 -9.75 6.47 21.06
C SER A 104 -9.22 7.25 22.26
N TYR A 105 -9.63 8.51 22.46
CA TYR A 105 -9.23 9.36 23.58
C TYR A 105 -10.41 9.65 24.51
N PRO A 106 -10.85 8.70 25.35
CA PRO A 106 -12.03 8.87 26.22
C PRO A 106 -11.87 10.00 27.25
N ASN A 107 -10.64 10.41 27.53
CA ASN A 107 -10.32 11.49 28.46
C ASN A 107 -10.12 12.85 27.77
N ALA A 108 -10.25 12.92 26.44
CA ALA A 108 -10.23 14.19 25.74
C ALA A 108 -11.48 14.99 26.15
N ARG A 109 -11.27 16.17 26.73
CA ARG A 109 -12.35 17.08 27.14
C ARG A 109 -12.20 18.43 26.41
N PRO A 110 -12.38 18.46 25.08
CA PRO A 110 -12.46 19.74 24.39
C PRO A 110 -13.68 20.52 24.92
N SER A 111 -13.56 21.85 25.00
CA SER A 111 -14.63 22.72 25.51
C SER A 111 -15.94 22.55 24.73
N ASP A 112 -15.84 22.34 23.42
CA ASP A 112 -16.94 21.93 22.55
C ASP A 112 -16.45 20.83 21.59
N PRO A 113 -16.80 19.55 21.85
CA PRO A 113 -16.39 18.43 21.00
C PRO A 113 -16.92 18.52 19.56
N ALA A 114 -18.11 19.11 19.35
CA ALA A 114 -18.71 19.20 18.02
C ALA A 114 -17.98 20.23 17.16
N VAL A 115 -17.64 21.40 17.73
CA VAL A 115 -16.84 22.42 17.04
C VAL A 115 -15.43 21.91 16.76
N TYR A 116 -14.78 21.30 17.75
CA TYR A 116 -13.41 20.79 17.60
C TYR A 116 -13.31 19.69 16.53
N SER A 117 -14.22 18.72 16.54
CA SER A 117 -14.24 17.64 15.53
C SER A 117 -14.55 18.16 14.13
N ARG A 118 -15.49 19.12 14.00
CA ARG A 118 -15.81 19.75 12.72
C ARG A 118 -14.62 20.52 12.14
N MET A 119 -13.95 21.34 12.96
CA MET A 119 -12.74 22.07 12.57
C MET A 119 -11.67 21.11 12.03
N LEU A 120 -11.35 20.06 12.79
CA LEU A 120 -10.42 19.00 12.36
C LEU A 120 -10.81 18.37 11.02
N ILE A 121 -12.09 18.03 10.83
CA ILE A 121 -12.58 17.45 9.57
C ILE A 121 -12.43 18.44 8.42
N GLU A 122 -12.78 19.71 8.61
CA GLU A 122 -12.69 20.74 7.57
C GLU A 122 -11.23 20.98 7.16
N ASP A 123 -10.31 21.11 8.11
CA ASP A 123 -8.88 21.31 7.84
C ASP A 123 -8.24 20.09 7.17
N VAL A 124 -8.55 18.87 7.63
CA VAL A 124 -8.05 17.64 7.01
C VAL A 124 -8.64 17.45 5.61
N ARG A 125 -9.90 17.81 5.38
CA ARG A 125 -10.49 17.80 4.03
C ARG A 125 -9.82 18.81 3.12
N ALA A 126 -9.49 20.00 3.62
CA ALA A 126 -8.81 21.04 2.86
C ALA A 126 -7.41 20.59 2.41
N ALA A 127 -6.73 19.77 3.21
CA ALA A 127 -5.45 19.16 2.85
C ALA A 127 -5.55 18.08 1.76
N GLN A 128 -6.75 17.62 1.40
CA GLN A 128 -7.02 16.60 0.37
C GLN A 128 -6.09 15.37 0.45
N PRO A 129 -5.96 14.72 1.62
CA PRO A 129 -5.07 13.57 1.75
C PRO A 129 -5.58 12.40 0.91
N THR A 130 -4.66 11.56 0.49
CA THR A 130 -4.94 10.21 0.00
C THR A 130 -5.55 9.36 1.11
N TRP A 131 -6.35 8.37 0.72
CA TRP A 131 -6.88 7.39 1.67
C TRP A 131 -5.77 6.69 2.46
N ALA A 132 -4.67 6.36 1.78
CA ALA A 132 -3.52 5.71 2.40
C ALA A 132 -2.89 6.56 3.51
N ALA A 133 -2.65 7.84 3.24
CA ALA A 133 -2.05 8.76 4.19
C ALA A 133 -2.97 9.01 5.39
N LEU A 134 -4.26 9.25 5.14
CA LEU A 134 -5.26 9.44 6.19
C LEU A 134 -5.32 8.26 7.16
N ASP A 135 -5.54 7.04 6.64
CA ASP A 135 -5.63 5.85 7.49
C ASP A 135 -4.32 5.59 8.25
N SER A 136 -3.17 5.79 7.59
CA SER A 136 -1.86 5.58 8.21
C SER A 136 -1.56 6.60 9.31
N ALA A 137 -1.83 7.88 9.08
CA ALA A 137 -1.61 8.94 10.05
C ALA A 137 -2.51 8.74 11.28
N CYS A 138 -3.80 8.53 11.07
CA CYS A 138 -4.74 8.29 12.18
C CYS A 138 -4.39 7.00 12.95
N ARG A 139 -4.05 5.91 12.26
CA ARG A 139 -3.64 4.67 12.92
C ARG A 139 -2.35 4.83 13.71
N HIS A 140 -1.34 5.49 13.12
CA HIS A 140 -0.07 5.78 13.78
C HIS A 140 -0.29 6.61 15.04
N TRP A 141 -1.11 7.65 14.96
CA TRP A 141 -1.43 8.51 16.10
C TRP A 141 -2.05 7.73 17.25
N ARG A 142 -3.11 6.94 16.97
CA ARG A 142 -3.80 6.11 17.98
C ARG A 142 -2.86 5.13 18.69
N GLN A 143 -1.84 4.63 17.99
CA GLN A 143 -0.92 3.63 18.54
C GLN A 143 0.22 4.24 19.37
N ASN A 144 0.61 5.48 19.09
CA ASN A 144 1.85 6.06 19.63
C ASN A 144 1.63 7.28 20.53
N GLN A 145 0.46 7.91 20.46
CA GLN A 145 0.19 9.15 21.16
C GLN A 145 -0.85 8.96 22.25
N LYS A 146 -0.54 9.49 23.44
CA LYS A 146 -1.43 9.43 24.63
C LYS A 146 -2.57 10.46 24.58
N TRP A 147 -2.40 11.51 23.81
CA TRP A 147 -3.31 12.66 23.74
C TRP A 147 -3.88 12.83 22.32
N PRO A 148 -5.09 13.41 22.20
CA PRO A 148 -5.64 13.75 20.89
C PRO A 148 -4.74 14.79 20.19
N PRO A 149 -4.63 14.74 18.85
CA PRO A 149 -3.80 15.67 18.11
C PRO A 149 -4.38 17.09 18.11
N SER A 150 -3.53 18.10 18.10
CA SER A 150 -3.91 19.40 17.53
C SER A 150 -4.08 19.29 16.01
N VAL A 151 -4.77 20.26 15.39
CA VAL A 151 -4.90 20.30 13.92
C VAL A 151 -3.53 20.31 13.25
N ALA A 152 -2.61 21.16 13.72
CA ALA A 152 -1.27 21.29 13.15
C ALA A 152 -0.49 19.96 13.20
N GLU A 153 -0.51 19.28 14.34
CA GLU A 153 0.18 18.00 14.48
C GLU A 153 -0.42 16.90 13.58
N LEU A 154 -1.74 16.88 13.42
CA LEU A 154 -2.38 15.92 12.53
C LEU A 154 -2.04 16.21 11.07
N LEU A 155 -2.04 17.48 10.65
CA LEU A 155 -1.65 17.88 9.29
C LEU A 155 -0.17 17.54 9.01
N ASP A 156 0.72 17.74 9.99
CA ASP A 156 2.11 17.33 9.89
C ASP A 156 2.26 15.81 9.72
N GLU A 157 1.56 15.02 10.53
CA GLU A 157 1.62 13.55 10.40
C GLU A 157 1.00 13.07 9.09
N LEU A 158 -0.07 13.73 8.60
CA LEU A 158 -0.61 13.47 7.27
C LEU A 158 0.43 13.75 6.18
N GLY A 159 1.14 14.87 6.23
CA GLY A 159 2.20 15.20 5.27
C GLY A 159 3.35 14.19 5.26
N ARG A 160 3.72 13.66 6.44
CA ARG A 160 4.70 12.56 6.55
C ARG A 160 4.15 11.26 5.97
N ALA A 161 2.90 10.92 6.27
CA ALA A 161 2.25 9.73 5.74
C ALA A 161 2.14 9.79 4.21
N GLU A 162 1.74 10.94 3.65
CA GLU A 162 1.72 11.23 2.21
C GLU A 162 3.08 10.97 1.57
N SER A 163 4.14 11.54 2.16
CA SER A 163 5.50 11.37 1.64
C SER A 163 5.93 9.89 1.63
N ARG A 164 5.61 9.13 2.68
CA ARG A 164 5.88 7.68 2.73
C ARG A 164 5.11 6.91 1.65
N TRP A 165 3.84 7.23 1.43
CA TRP A 165 3.01 6.56 0.43
C TRP A 165 3.37 6.92 -0.99
N ARG A 166 3.77 8.18 -1.25
CA ARG A 166 4.32 8.60 -2.54
C ARG A 166 5.56 7.79 -2.92
N VAL A 167 6.52 7.65 -1.98
CA VAL A 167 7.72 6.82 -2.21
C VAL A 167 7.35 5.38 -2.52
N ARG A 168 6.37 4.79 -1.82
CA ARG A 168 5.89 3.43 -2.12
C ARG A 168 5.26 3.32 -3.50
N ALA A 169 4.45 4.29 -3.90
CA ALA A 169 3.83 4.34 -5.23
C ALA A 169 4.88 4.47 -6.34
N ASP A 170 5.86 5.35 -6.16
CA ASP A 170 6.98 5.52 -7.09
C ASP A 170 7.80 4.22 -7.21
N MET A 171 8.06 3.56 -6.09
CA MET A 171 8.76 2.28 -6.07
C MET A 171 8.00 1.18 -6.84
N MET A 172 6.68 1.08 -6.64
CA MET A 172 5.85 0.08 -7.34
C MET A 172 5.75 0.36 -8.85
N ARG A 173 5.66 1.64 -9.25
CA ARG A 173 5.72 2.01 -10.67
C ARG A 173 7.06 1.63 -11.30
N SER A 174 8.16 2.05 -10.67
CA SER A 174 9.51 1.76 -11.16
C SER A 174 9.80 0.25 -11.22
N ALA A 175 9.30 -0.51 -10.25
CA ALA A 175 9.35 -1.97 -10.26
C ALA A 175 8.66 -2.58 -11.48
N THR A 176 7.44 -2.12 -11.75
CA THR A 176 6.62 -2.61 -12.88
C THR A 176 7.32 -2.33 -14.20
N GLU A 177 7.82 -1.10 -14.39
CA GLU A 177 8.61 -0.72 -15.57
C GLU A 177 9.86 -1.59 -15.72
N THR A 178 10.57 -1.85 -14.62
CA THR A 178 11.80 -2.66 -14.65
C THR A 178 11.50 -4.11 -15.03
N ILE A 179 10.42 -4.69 -14.52
CA ILE A 179 10.00 -6.05 -14.87
C ILE A 179 9.59 -6.13 -16.32
N GLN A 180 8.83 -5.16 -16.81
CA GLN A 180 8.45 -5.09 -18.22
C GLN A 180 9.69 -5.00 -19.12
N HIS A 181 10.64 -4.14 -18.78
CA HIS A 181 11.89 -4.01 -19.53
C HIS A 181 12.70 -5.32 -19.57
N HIS A 182 12.78 -6.04 -18.46
CA HIS A 182 13.48 -7.34 -18.42
C HIS A 182 12.78 -8.38 -19.29
N ARG A 183 11.44 -8.42 -19.30
CA ARG A 183 10.69 -9.30 -20.21
C ARG A 183 11.01 -9.02 -21.66
N GLU A 184 11.00 -7.76 -22.06
CA GLU A 184 11.33 -7.36 -23.43
C GLU A 184 12.78 -7.74 -23.81
N LEU A 185 13.72 -7.76 -22.87
CA LEU A 185 15.09 -8.23 -23.09
C LEU A 185 15.15 -9.75 -23.27
N ILE A 186 14.44 -10.50 -22.43
CA ILE A 186 14.35 -11.97 -22.49
C ILE A 186 13.73 -12.39 -23.81
N ASP A 187 12.61 -11.79 -24.21
CA ASP A 187 11.91 -12.12 -25.45
C ASP A 187 12.78 -11.84 -26.67
N ARG A 188 13.51 -10.71 -26.68
CA ARG A 188 14.49 -10.40 -27.74
C ARG A 188 15.62 -11.40 -27.81
N THR A 189 16.11 -11.86 -26.65
CA THR A 189 17.20 -12.84 -26.58
C THR A 189 16.74 -14.20 -27.10
N LYS A 190 15.58 -14.68 -26.64
CA LYS A 190 14.95 -15.92 -27.12
C LYS A 190 14.71 -15.89 -28.63
N ALA A 191 14.21 -14.77 -29.17
CA ALA A 191 13.99 -14.61 -30.60
C ALA A 191 15.30 -14.64 -31.41
N ARG A 192 16.36 -14.00 -30.91
CA ARG A 192 17.70 -14.05 -31.54
C ARG A 192 18.25 -15.47 -31.56
N ASP A 193 18.16 -16.18 -30.44
CA ASP A 193 18.73 -17.52 -30.33
C ASP A 193 17.97 -18.53 -31.23
N ALA A 194 16.65 -18.39 -31.36
CA ALA A 194 15.84 -19.16 -32.31
C ALA A 194 16.24 -18.91 -33.78
N LEU A 195 16.60 -17.67 -34.14
CA LEU A 195 17.11 -17.36 -35.48
C LEU A 195 18.47 -18.02 -35.74
N ILE A 196 19.37 -18.00 -34.76
CA ILE A 196 20.69 -18.65 -34.86
C ILE A 196 20.54 -20.17 -35.00
N GLU A 197 19.60 -20.78 -34.26
CA GLU A 197 19.33 -22.21 -34.37
C GLU A 197 18.74 -22.58 -35.74
N ALA A 198 17.83 -21.75 -36.29
CA ALA A 198 17.30 -21.93 -37.64
C ALA A 198 18.40 -21.84 -38.71
N GLU A 199 19.26 -20.82 -38.65
CA GLU A 199 20.40 -20.67 -39.58
C GLU A 199 21.37 -21.85 -39.50
N ARG A 200 21.60 -22.40 -38.30
CA ARG A 200 22.45 -23.59 -38.12
C ARG A 200 21.80 -24.85 -38.67
N ALA A 201 20.49 -24.99 -38.55
CA ALA A 201 19.75 -26.13 -39.11
C ALA A 201 19.84 -26.13 -40.64
N ASP A 202 19.62 -24.99 -41.29
CA ASP A 202 19.70 -24.82 -42.74
C ASP A 202 21.11 -25.14 -43.30
N LEU A 203 22.17 -24.83 -42.55
CA LEU A 203 23.55 -25.15 -42.92
C LEU A 203 23.95 -26.62 -42.69
N SER A 204 23.11 -27.40 -42.01
CA SER A 204 23.41 -28.77 -41.60
C SER A 204 22.69 -29.85 -42.41
N GLU A 205 21.82 -29.49 -43.37
CA GLU A 205 21.28 -30.44 -44.34
C GLU A 205 22.34 -30.80 -45.40
N PRO A 206 22.83 -32.05 -45.46
CA PRO A 206 23.82 -32.46 -46.44
C PRO A 206 23.16 -32.75 -47.80
N GLU A 207 23.81 -32.30 -48.89
CA GLU A 207 23.56 -32.75 -50.28
C GLU A 207 23.82 -34.24 -50.47
#